data_AF-A0A497KGZ1-F1
#
_entry.id   AF-A0A497KGZ1-F1
#
_cell.length_a   1.000
_cell.length_b   1.000
_cell.length_c   1.000
_cell.angle_alpha   90.00
_cell.angle_beta   90.00
_cell.angle_gamma   90.00
#
_symmetry.space_group_name_H-M   'P 1'
#
loop_
_entity.id
_entity.type
_entity.pdbx_description
1 polymer ?
#
loop_
_entity_poly.entity_id
_entity_poly.type
_entity_poly.pdbx_seq_one_letter_code
_entity_poly.pdbx_strand_id
1 'polypeptide(L)'
;MKSKLVKETFLLKLAPDLERELPLVTLTGTDHQIASFVMLGDVELNAKCAKLLVDQMKQRGLLDKFDMLVALEAKGIALAHECAHLLDFPYYVVVRKSVKKYMLE
;
A
#
# COMPACT_ATOMS: atom_id res chain seq x y z
N MET A 1 18.70 29.91 -13.88
CA MET A 1 18.45 29.63 -12.45
C MET A 1 17.16 28.84 -12.34
N LYS A 2 17.20 27.50 -12.33
CA LYS A 2 15.99 26.67 -12.17
C LYS A 2 15.48 26.90 -10.75
N SER A 3 14.27 27.43 -10.59
CA SER A 3 13.66 27.59 -9.27
C SER A 3 13.70 26.24 -8.55
N LYS A 4 14.20 26.22 -7.31
CA LYS A 4 13.99 25.09 -6.41
C LYS A 4 12.48 24.96 -6.26
N LEU A 5 11.88 23.98 -6.93
CA LEU A 5 10.51 23.54 -6.63
C LEU A 5 10.51 23.11 -5.16
N VAL A 6 10.04 23.98 -4.28
CA VAL A 6 9.65 23.59 -2.93
C VAL A 6 8.44 22.69 -3.14
N LYS A 7 8.64 21.37 -3.05
CA LYS A 7 7.54 20.42 -3.11
C LYS A 7 6.78 20.56 -1.80
N GLU A 8 5.52 20.99 -1.88
CA GLU A 8 4.62 20.92 -0.73
C GLU A 8 4.45 19.45 -0.33
N THR A 9 4.55 19.19 0.97
CA THR A 9 4.46 17.85 1.54
C THR A 9 3.37 17.78 2.61
N PHE A 10 2.88 16.57 2.85
CA PHE A 10 1.99 16.23 3.95
C PHE A 10 2.73 15.28 4.90
N LEU A 11 2.79 15.61 6.19
CA LEU A 11 3.39 14.73 7.20
C LEU A 11 2.40 13.62 7.58
N LEU A 12 2.62 12.42 7.05
CA LEU A 12 1.94 11.22 7.52
C LEU A 12 2.55 10.81 8.86
N LYS A 13 1.71 10.67 9.89
CA LYS A 13 2.04 9.98 11.15
C LYS A 13 1.23 8.71 11.23
N LEU A 14 1.82 7.57 10.86
CA LEU A 14 1.10 6.30 10.80
C LEU A 14 1.02 5.60 12.17
N ALA A 15 2.12 5.64 12.90
CA ALA A 15 2.28 5.06 14.23
C ALA A 15 3.16 6.00 15.07
N PRO A 16 3.23 5.84 16.40
CA PRO A 16 4.05 6.70 17.27
C PRO A 16 5.52 6.78 16.84
N ASP A 17 6.04 5.74 16.19
CA ASP A 17 7.43 5.61 15.73
C ASP A 17 7.57 5.69 14.20
N LEU A 18 6.51 6.04 13.45
CA LEU A 18 6.56 6.04 11.99
C LEU A 18 5.92 7.28 11.37
N GLU A 19 6.78 8.12 10.80
CA GLU A 19 6.41 9.31 10.06
C GLU A 19 7.00 9.31 8.64
N ARG A 20 6.28 9.92 7.69
CA ARG A 20 6.74 10.12 6.30
C ARG A 20 6.27 11.47 5.77
N GLU A 21 7.16 12.19 5.09
CA GLU A 21 6.77 13.36 4.29
C GLU A 21 6.32 12.89 2.90
N LEU A 22 5.02 13.00 2.63
CA LEU A 22 4.43 12.58 1.37
C LEU A 22 4.31 13.80 0.44
N PRO A 23 4.78 13.73 -0.82
CA PRO A 23 4.61 14.84 -1.74
C PRO A 23 3.13 15.03 -2.07
N LEU A 24 2.66 16.28 -2.04
CA LEU A 24 1.33 16.63 -2.53
C LEU A 24 1.35 16.63 -4.06
N VAL A 25 0.38 15.94 -4.67
CA VAL A 25 0.22 15.85 -6.12
C VAL A 25 -1.19 16.25 -6.51
N THR A 26 -1.31 17.13 -7.49
CA THR A 26 -2.60 17.51 -8.07
C THR A 26 -3.07 16.42 -9.02
N LEU A 27 -4.31 15.98 -8.86
CA LEU A 27 -4.91 14.99 -9.74
C LEU A 27 -5.16 15.61 -11.12
N THR A 28 -4.76 14.91 -12.17
CA THR A 28 -4.86 15.39 -13.54
C THR A 28 -6.30 15.77 -13.89
N GLY A 29 -6.49 16.97 -14.42
CA GLY A 29 -7.82 17.48 -14.81
C GLY A 29 -8.68 17.99 -13.65
N THR A 30 -8.10 18.15 -12.46
CA THR A 30 -8.79 18.69 -11.28
C THR A 30 -7.90 19.70 -10.54
N ASP A 31 -8.48 20.41 -9.59
CA ASP A 31 -7.78 21.24 -8.59
C ASP A 31 -7.53 20.48 -7.27
N HIS A 32 -7.97 19.22 -7.16
CA HIS A 32 -7.78 18.40 -5.97
C HIS A 32 -6.34 17.91 -5.85
N GLN A 33 -5.77 18.04 -4.65
CA GLN A 33 -4.48 17.49 -4.28
C GLN A 33 -4.64 16.26 -3.38
N ILE A 34 -3.76 15.28 -3.56
CA ILE A 34 -3.62 14.15 -2.66
C ILE A 34 -2.18 14.04 -2.16
N ALA A 35 -2.01 13.52 -0.95
CA ALA A 35 -0.70 13.08 -0.49
C ALA A 35 -0.34 11.79 -1.23
N SER A 36 0.71 11.84 -2.04
CA SER A 36 1.14 10.69 -2.85
C SER A 36 1.74 9.61 -1.95
N PHE A 37 0.91 8.65 -1.57
CA PHE A 37 1.30 7.52 -0.75
C PHE A 37 1.86 6.38 -1.61
N VAL A 38 3.20 6.25 -1.63
CA VAL A 38 3.91 5.22 -2.40
C VAL A 38 4.65 4.30 -1.44
N MET A 39 4.25 3.03 -1.39
CA MET A 39 4.86 2.03 -0.52
C MET A 39 5.96 1.22 -1.21
N LEU A 40 6.12 1.35 -2.52
CA LEU A 40 7.12 0.60 -3.28
C LEU A 40 8.54 1.02 -2.85
N GLY A 41 9.29 0.08 -2.27
CA GLY A 41 10.65 0.30 -1.77
C GLY A 41 10.75 0.70 -0.29
N ASP A 42 9.64 0.96 0.38
CA ASP A 42 9.63 1.33 1.82
C ASP A 42 9.26 0.11 2.68
N VAL A 43 10.27 -0.67 3.06
CA VAL A 43 10.09 -1.93 3.80
C VAL A 43 9.42 -1.70 5.16
N GLU A 44 9.88 -0.69 5.91
CA GLU A 44 9.37 -0.37 7.24
C GLU A 44 7.89 0.05 7.18
N LEU A 45 7.53 0.91 6.22
CA LEU A 45 6.16 1.34 6.03
C LEU A 45 5.22 0.17 5.69
N ASN A 46 5.65 -0.74 4.81
CA ASN A 46 4.85 -1.93 4.47
C ASN A 46 4.62 -2.82 5.69
N ALA A 47 5.67 -3.17 6.43
CA ALA A 47 5.57 -4.03 7.61
C ALA A 47 4.64 -3.43 8.69
N LYS A 48 4.77 -2.13 8.95
CA LYS A 48 3.94 -1.41 9.93
C LYS A 48 2.49 -1.31 9.49
N CYS A 49 2.23 -0.94 8.22
CA CYS A 49 0.87 -0.94 7.66
C CYS A 49 0.23 -2.33 7.73
N ALA A 50 0.97 -3.39 7.38
CA ALA A 50 0.47 -4.76 7.40
C ALA A 50 0.08 -5.20 8.81
N LYS A 51 0.94 -4.94 9.80
CA LYS A 51 0.64 -5.26 11.21
C LYS A 51 -0.63 -4.58 11.69
N LEU A 52 -0.77 -3.27 11.43
CA LEU A 52 -1.97 -2.51 11.81
C LEU A 52 -3.23 -3.06 11.12
N LEU A 53 -3.13 -3.38 9.84
CA LEU A 53 -4.26 -3.91 9.07
C LEU A 53 -4.69 -5.30 9.54
N VAL A 54 -3.73 -6.20 9.77
CA VAL A 54 -4.00 -7.56 10.30
C VAL A 54 -4.59 -7.50 11.70
N ASP A 55 -4.10 -6.63 12.57
CA ASP A 55 -4.68 -6.44 13.91
C ASP A 55 -6.13 -5.98 13.82
N GLN A 56 -6.46 -5.05 12.92
CA GLN A 56 -7.84 -4.62 12.68
C GLN A 56 -8.71 -5.76 12.12
N MET A 57 -8.18 -6.58 11.21
CA MET A 57 -8.91 -7.74 10.68
C MET A 57 -9.24 -8.75 11.79
N LYS A 58 -8.28 -9.04 12.67
CA LYS A 58 -8.46 -9.91 13.85
C LYS A 58 -9.50 -9.33 14.82
N GLN A 59 -9.34 -8.06 15.20
CA GLN A 59 -10.27 -7.37 16.12
C GLN A 59 -11.71 -7.34 15.62
N ARG A 60 -11.90 -7.26 14.30
CA ARG A 60 -13.22 -7.21 13.66
C ARG A 60 -13.78 -8.59 13.32
N GLY A 61 -13.08 -9.68 13.65
CA GLY A 61 -13.50 -11.05 13.31
C GLY A 61 -13.68 -11.26 11.82
N LEU A 62 -12.83 -10.63 10.99
CA LEU A 62 -12.93 -10.73 9.53
C LEU A 62 -12.26 -11.99 8.99
N LEU A 63 -11.31 -12.57 9.71
CA LEU A 63 -10.54 -13.72 9.24
C LEU A 63 -11.40 -14.97 9.02
N ASP A 64 -12.57 -15.06 9.67
CA ASP A 64 -13.52 -16.16 9.45
C ASP A 64 -14.43 -15.95 8.23
N LYS A 65 -14.30 -14.80 7.54
CA LYS A 65 -15.17 -14.39 6.42
C LYS A 65 -14.49 -14.43 5.07
N PHE A 66 -13.18 -14.69 5.04
CA PHE A 66 -12.40 -14.81 3.82
C PHE A 66 -11.24 -15.78 4.04
N ASP A 67 -10.80 -16.41 2.97
CA ASP A 67 -9.71 -17.40 2.95
C ASP A 67 -8.53 -16.96 2.06
N MET A 68 -8.63 -15.79 1.44
CA MET A 68 -7.64 -15.31 0.48
C MET A 68 -7.51 -13.79 0.49
N LEU A 69 -6.27 -13.32 0.29
CA LEU A 69 -5.97 -11.91 0.04
C LEU A 69 -5.82 -11.64 -1.46
N VAL A 70 -6.27 -10.46 -1.89
CA VAL A 70 -6.17 -10.02 -3.28
C VAL A 70 -5.53 -8.63 -3.34
N ALA A 71 -4.37 -8.53 -3.99
CA ALA A 71 -3.75 -7.26 -4.33
C ALA A 71 -4.26 -6.77 -5.70
N LEU A 72 -4.74 -5.53 -5.74
CA LEU A 72 -5.01 -4.85 -7.00
C LEU A 72 -3.69 -4.27 -7.51
N GLU A 73 -3.24 -4.76 -8.66
CA GLU A 73 -2.04 -4.32 -9.37
C GLU A 73 -0.73 -4.34 -8.55
N ALA A 74 0.33 -3.72 -9.07
CA ALA A 74 1.69 -3.78 -8.56
C ALA A 74 1.90 -3.03 -7.24
N LYS A 75 1.23 -1.89 -7.01
CA LYS A 75 1.47 -1.08 -5.82
C LYS A 75 0.95 -1.74 -4.54
N GLY A 76 -0.05 -2.62 -4.64
CA GLY A 76 -0.57 -3.38 -3.50
C GLY A 76 0.22 -4.65 -3.16
N ILE A 77 1.17 -5.07 -4.00
CA ILE A 77 1.86 -6.37 -3.85
C ILE A 77 2.61 -6.47 -2.52
N ALA A 78 3.41 -5.45 -2.17
CA ALA A 78 4.25 -5.48 -0.97
C ALA A 78 3.41 -5.57 0.30
N LEU A 79 2.36 -4.75 0.42
CA LEU A 79 1.44 -4.78 1.56
C LEU A 79 0.68 -6.11 1.65
N ALA A 80 0.18 -6.64 0.53
CA ALA A 80 -0.52 -7.92 0.51
C ALA A 80 0.41 -9.08 0.90
N HIS A 81 1.66 -9.06 0.44
CA HIS A 81 2.67 -10.04 0.82
C HIS A 81 2.96 -10.02 2.33
N GLU A 82 3.20 -8.84 2.92
CA GLU A 82 3.41 -8.71 4.37
C GLU A 82 2.19 -9.18 5.17
N CYS A 83 0.96 -8.83 4.73
CA CYS A 83 -0.26 -9.32 5.37
C CYS A 83 -0.41 -10.84 5.26
N ALA A 84 -0.15 -11.43 4.09
CA ALA A 84 -0.21 -12.86 3.88
C ALA A 84 0.80 -13.59 4.78
N HIS A 85 2.02 -13.05 4.89
CA HIS A 85 3.06 -13.58 5.77
C HIS A 85 2.63 -13.56 7.25
N LEU A 86 2.06 -12.45 7.73
CA LEU A 86 1.57 -12.32 9.12
C LEU A 86 0.34 -13.20 9.45
N LEU A 87 -0.38 -13.65 8.43
CA LEU A 87 -1.56 -14.52 8.54
C LEU A 87 -1.25 -15.99 8.24
N ASP A 88 0.01 -16.33 7.96
CA ASP A 88 0.44 -17.66 7.52
C ASP A 88 -0.33 -18.15 6.27
N PHE A 89 -0.73 -17.23 5.40
CA PHE A 89 -1.40 -17.57 4.14
C PHE A 89 -0.35 -18.03 3.12
N PRO A 90 -0.51 -19.23 2.54
CA PRO A 90 0.51 -19.80 1.65
C PRO A 90 0.63 -19.06 0.31
N TYR A 91 -0.42 -18.32 -0.08
CA TYR A 91 -0.45 -17.50 -1.28
C TYR A 91 -1.44 -16.35 -1.15
N TYR A 92 -1.32 -15.38 -2.05
CA TYR A 92 -2.28 -14.32 -2.30
C TYR A 92 -2.37 -14.09 -3.82
N VAL A 93 -3.47 -13.49 -4.28
CA VAL A 93 -3.68 -13.25 -5.71
C VAL A 93 -3.34 -11.81 -6.06
N VAL A 94 -2.71 -11.61 -7.21
CA VAL A 94 -2.46 -10.28 -7.77
C VAL A 94 -3.28 -10.08 -9.04
N VAL A 95 -4.26 -9.19 -8.99
CA VAL A 95 -5.03 -8.79 -10.16
C VAL A 95 -4.19 -7.84 -11.02
N ARG A 96 -4.03 -8.14 -12.31
CA ARG A 96 -3.20 -7.34 -13.23
C ARG A 96 -4.07 -6.48 -14.15
N LYS A 97 -3.58 -5.28 -14.48
CA LYS A 97 -4.23 -4.36 -15.43
C LYS A 97 -4.35 -4.89 -16.86
N SER A 98 -3.49 -5.84 -17.21
CA SER A 98 -3.51 -6.50 -18.51
C SER A 98 -2.96 -7.91 -18.36
N VAL A 99 -3.34 -8.78 -19.29
CA VAL A 99 -2.83 -10.15 -19.40
C VAL A 99 -1.31 -10.12 -19.47
N LYS A 100 -0.66 -11.01 -18.71
CA LYS A 100 0.79 -11.17 -18.68
C LYS A 100 1.19 -12.48 -19.33
N LYS A 101 2.41 -12.55 -19.86
CA LYS A 101 2.90 -13.74 -20.57
C LYS A 101 2.82 -15.02 -19.73
N TYR A 102 3.09 -14.93 -18.42
CA TYR A 102 2.98 -16.07 -17.49
C TYR A 102 1.54 -16.50 -17.19
N MET A 103 0.52 -15.81 -17.71
CA MET A 103 -0.90 -16.14 -17.54
C MET A 103 -1.49 -16.86 -18.77
N LEU A 104 -0.70 -17.01 -19.83
CA LEU A 104 -1.14 -17.57 -21.12
C LEU A 104 -0.79 -19.05 -21.28
N GLU A 105 -0.40 -19.71 -20.18
CA GLU A 105 -0.25 -21.17 -20.15
C GLU A 105 -1.60 -21.87 -20.29
#